data_AF-A0A7S0C6Z9-F1
#
_entry.id   AF-A0A7S0C6Z9-F1
#
_cell.length_a   1.000
_cell.length_b   1.000
_cell.length_c   1.000
_cell.angle_alpha   90.00
_cell.angle_beta   90.00
_cell.angle_gamma   90.00
#
_symmetry.space_group_name_H-M   'P 1'
#
loop_
_entity.id
_entity.type
_entity.pdbx_description
1 polymer ?
#
loop_
_entity_poly.entity_id
_entity_poly.type
_entity_poly.pdbx_seq_one_letter_code
_entity_poly.pdbx_strand_id
1 'polypeptide(L)'
;MDHSISSDGFFDLDDLPTKAVIVGAGYIAVELAGVLQALGTDTSLVLRKEKAMRYLDDMLSDTLDEEMSRHGIAIYRNTQGVKSITVDDYDNNENGDGLKTVHLNNGEVINDVDTVLVATGRAPAVESLNLANAGIAQKDDSGHIVVNEHSETSVDGFYALGDVCGTVELTPMAIAAGRRLADRLFGEERFQNVKVSYDNVPTVIFSHPPIGTVGLTENQAIDTYGQENVKVFRAKFTSLYYGPWLIDADDKPKTAMKLVCAGEDERVVGLHVIGNGADEMLQGFSVALKMGATKADFDSCIAIHPSTSEEFVTMFPWGLSKQRTGAKISPLNTEVDDNSAIPKSRL
;
A
#
# COMPACT_ATOMS: atom_id res chain seq x y z
N MET A 1 14.22 -23.51 3.80
CA MET A 1 14.21 -22.09 4.23
C MET A 1 14.80 -21.99 5.64
N ASP A 2 15.60 -22.96 6.04
CA ASP A 2 15.80 -23.29 7.45
C ASP A 2 16.86 -22.38 8.10
N HIS A 3 17.50 -21.53 7.28
CA HIS A 3 18.45 -20.49 7.66
C HIS A 3 17.90 -19.08 7.41
N SER A 4 16.58 -18.93 7.43
CA SER A 4 15.90 -17.64 7.28
C SER A 4 14.94 -17.37 8.43
N ILE A 5 14.69 -16.09 8.68
CA ILE A 5 13.75 -15.60 9.68
C ILE A 5 12.49 -15.05 9.01
N SER A 6 11.38 -15.02 9.74
CA SER A 6 10.16 -14.30 9.34
C SER A 6 10.22 -12.85 9.83
N SER A 7 9.12 -12.11 9.66
CA SER A 7 8.93 -10.81 10.31
C SER A 7 8.97 -10.89 11.84
N ASP A 8 8.60 -12.02 12.45
CA ASP A 8 8.65 -12.17 13.91
C ASP A 8 10.12 -12.21 14.37
N GLY A 9 10.92 -13.05 13.71
CA GLY A 9 12.35 -13.15 14.00
C GLY A 9 13.13 -11.85 13.74
N PHE A 10 12.63 -10.95 12.88
CA PHE A 10 13.20 -9.62 12.71
C PHE A 10 13.10 -8.78 13.99
N PHE A 11 11.98 -8.85 14.70
CA PHE A 11 11.78 -8.14 15.95
C PHE A 11 12.50 -8.78 17.14
N ASP A 12 12.94 -10.03 16.98
CA ASP A 12 13.76 -10.76 17.96
C ASP A 12 15.28 -10.58 17.74
N LEU A 13 15.71 -9.80 16.73
CA LEU A 13 17.14 -9.54 16.49
C LEU A 13 17.73 -8.69 17.63
N ASP A 14 18.74 -9.25 18.31
CA ASP A 14 19.49 -8.54 19.36
C ASP A 14 20.53 -7.56 18.78
N ASP A 15 21.09 -7.89 17.61
CA ASP A 15 22.14 -7.13 16.94
C ASP A 15 21.71 -6.70 15.53
N LEU A 16 22.17 -5.53 15.08
CA LEU A 16 21.94 -5.05 13.71
C LEU A 16 22.80 -5.87 12.73
N PRO A 17 22.21 -6.58 11.74
CA PRO A 17 23.00 -7.29 10.74
C PRO A 17 23.82 -6.33 9.90
N THR A 18 25.04 -6.73 9.54
CA THR A 18 25.88 -5.95 8.62
C THR A 18 25.33 -6.05 7.20
N LYS A 19 24.86 -7.24 6.81
CA LYS A 19 24.25 -7.53 5.50
C LYS A 19 22.98 -8.37 5.64
N ALA A 20 21.91 -7.91 5.00
CA ALA A 20 20.62 -8.60 5.03
C ALA A 20 20.00 -8.78 3.64
N VAL A 21 19.41 -9.95 3.40
CA VAL A 21 18.63 -10.26 2.20
C VAL A 21 17.17 -10.42 2.58
N ILE A 22 16.32 -9.57 2.04
CA ILE A 22 14.86 -9.63 2.19
C ILE A 22 14.27 -10.29 0.95
N VAL A 23 13.52 -11.38 1.14
CA VAL A 23 12.86 -12.14 0.09
C VAL A 23 11.36 -11.85 0.13
N GLY A 24 10.86 -11.10 -0.84
CA GLY A 24 9.45 -10.73 -0.87
C GLY A 24 9.19 -9.45 -1.65
N ALA A 25 7.94 -9.24 -2.03
CA ALA A 25 7.50 -8.07 -2.82
C ALA A 25 6.28 -7.36 -2.20
N GLY A 26 5.85 -7.79 -1.01
CA GLY A 26 4.73 -7.21 -0.27
C GLY A 26 5.17 -6.11 0.70
N TYR A 27 4.20 -5.53 1.41
CA TYR A 27 4.43 -4.37 2.28
C TYR A 27 5.46 -4.67 3.38
N ILE A 28 5.38 -5.83 4.04
CA ILE A 28 6.35 -6.27 5.06
C ILE A 28 7.79 -6.26 4.51
N ALA A 29 7.99 -6.81 3.31
CA ALA A 29 9.31 -6.88 2.70
C ALA A 29 9.89 -5.48 2.44
N VAL A 30 9.05 -4.57 1.93
CA VAL A 30 9.44 -3.18 1.62
C VAL A 30 9.72 -2.39 2.89
N GLU A 31 8.87 -2.49 3.90
CA GLU A 31 9.01 -1.77 5.17
C GLU A 31 10.28 -2.18 5.89
N LEU A 32 10.50 -3.50 6.08
CA LEU A 32 11.66 -4.01 6.80
C LEU A 32 12.97 -3.79 6.04
N ALA A 33 12.96 -3.86 4.70
CA ALA A 33 14.12 -3.47 3.90
C ALA A 33 14.46 -1.97 4.08
N GLY A 34 13.44 -1.11 4.13
CA GLY A 34 13.62 0.31 4.40
C GLY A 34 14.20 0.58 5.79
N VAL A 35 13.69 -0.10 6.82
CA VAL A 35 14.21 0.03 8.20
C VAL A 35 15.67 -0.40 8.29
N LEU A 36 16.03 -1.57 7.76
CA LEU A 36 17.41 -2.07 7.79
C LEU A 36 18.37 -1.13 7.04
N GLN A 37 18.00 -0.69 5.83
CA GLN A 37 18.79 0.25 5.06
C GLN A 37 19.00 1.58 5.81
N ALA A 38 17.94 2.12 6.43
CA ALA A 38 18.02 3.36 7.18
C ALA A 38 18.89 3.25 8.44
N LEU A 39 18.98 2.05 9.04
CA LEU A 39 19.87 1.78 10.18
C LEU A 39 21.32 1.49 9.77
N GLY A 40 21.60 1.35 8.47
CA GLY A 40 22.96 1.20 7.93
C GLY A 40 23.34 -0.24 7.52
N THR A 41 22.40 -1.18 7.51
CA THR A 41 22.62 -2.54 6.98
C THR A 41 22.75 -2.50 5.46
N ASP A 42 23.72 -3.23 4.90
CA ASP A 42 23.80 -3.52 3.45
C ASP A 42 22.60 -4.40 3.06
N THR A 43 21.58 -3.76 2.50
CA THR A 43 20.26 -4.37 2.35
C THR A 43 19.98 -4.72 0.90
N SER A 44 19.64 -5.99 0.66
CA SER A 44 19.20 -6.50 -0.64
C SER A 44 17.74 -6.90 -0.62
N LEU A 45 16.98 -6.55 -1.66
CA LEU A 45 15.59 -6.98 -1.86
C LEU A 45 15.49 -7.94 -3.05
N VAL A 46 15.04 -9.17 -2.80
CA VAL A 46 14.90 -10.22 -3.80
C VAL A 46 13.44 -10.32 -4.25
N LEU A 47 13.21 -9.94 -5.50
CA LEU A 47 11.91 -9.92 -6.14
C LEU A 47 11.78 -11.08 -7.12
N ARG A 48 10.70 -11.87 -7.00
CA ARG A 48 10.40 -12.95 -7.95
C ARG A 48 10.24 -12.42 -9.37
N LYS A 49 9.67 -11.22 -9.50
CA LYS A 49 9.42 -10.55 -10.78
C LYS A 49 10.04 -9.14 -10.78
N GLU A 50 9.48 -8.22 -11.57
CA GLU A 50 10.09 -6.94 -11.95
C GLU A 50 10.08 -5.84 -10.88
N LYS A 51 9.05 -5.74 -10.03
CA LYS A 51 8.91 -4.65 -9.04
C LYS A 51 8.23 -5.16 -7.76
N ALA A 52 8.44 -4.46 -6.66
CA ALA A 52 7.66 -4.64 -5.44
C ALA A 52 6.27 -3.99 -5.60
N MET A 53 5.31 -4.36 -4.74
CA MET A 53 4.03 -3.65 -4.59
C MET A 53 3.19 -3.47 -5.88
N ARG A 54 3.31 -4.39 -6.84
CA ARG A 54 2.70 -4.29 -8.19
C ARG A 54 1.18 -4.32 -8.25
N TYR A 55 0.53 -4.57 -7.12
CA TYR A 55 -0.92 -4.49 -7.02
C TYR A 55 -1.40 -3.05 -6.74
N LEU A 56 -0.48 -2.15 -6.40
CA LEU A 56 -0.75 -0.72 -6.28
C LEU A 56 -0.85 -0.07 -7.65
N ASP A 57 -1.25 1.21 -7.67
CA ASP A 57 -1.16 2.03 -8.88
C ASP A 57 0.29 2.12 -9.37
N ASP A 58 0.51 1.99 -10.68
CA ASP A 58 1.85 1.94 -11.28
C ASP A 58 2.71 3.15 -10.87
N MET A 59 2.11 4.34 -10.68
CA MET A 59 2.84 5.53 -10.22
C MET A 59 3.48 5.32 -8.84
N LEU A 60 2.80 4.60 -7.94
CA LEU A 60 3.30 4.30 -6.60
C LEU A 60 4.44 3.28 -6.67
N SER A 61 4.23 2.16 -7.37
CA SER A 61 5.26 1.10 -7.46
C SER A 61 6.51 1.57 -8.18
N ASP A 62 6.37 2.42 -9.19
CA ASP A 62 7.49 2.93 -9.98
C ASP A 62 8.31 3.94 -9.18
N THR A 63 7.64 4.86 -8.49
CA THR A 63 8.33 5.82 -7.63
C THR A 63 8.99 5.13 -6.44
N LEU A 64 8.36 4.09 -5.87
CA LEU A 64 8.96 3.28 -4.81
C LEU A 64 10.25 2.59 -5.29
N ASP A 65 10.23 1.98 -6.47
CA ASP A 65 11.37 1.29 -7.06
C ASP A 65 12.56 2.24 -7.30
N GLU A 66 12.27 3.45 -7.80
CA GLU A 66 13.24 4.54 -7.96
C GLU A 66 13.86 4.96 -6.61
N GLU A 67 13.03 5.23 -5.60
CA GLU A 67 13.49 5.73 -4.31
C GLU A 67 14.21 4.67 -3.46
N MET A 68 13.78 3.42 -3.49
CA MET A 68 14.51 2.32 -2.82
C MET A 68 15.91 2.13 -3.42
N SER A 69 16.02 2.18 -4.76
CA SER A 69 17.31 2.11 -5.43
C SER A 69 18.19 3.32 -5.09
N ARG A 70 17.60 4.53 -5.04
CA ARG A 70 18.27 5.76 -4.64
C ARG A 70 18.81 5.71 -3.20
N HIS A 71 18.07 5.11 -2.28
CA HIS A 71 18.50 4.91 -0.89
C HIS A 71 19.58 3.82 -0.71
N GLY A 72 19.98 3.16 -1.80
CA GLY A 72 21.08 2.19 -1.80
C GLY A 72 20.65 0.74 -1.58
N ILE A 73 19.34 0.44 -1.61
CA ILE A 73 18.87 -0.95 -1.53
C ILE A 73 19.20 -1.66 -2.84
N ALA A 74 19.93 -2.76 -2.77
CA ALA A 74 20.24 -3.59 -3.93
C ALA A 74 19.02 -4.46 -4.30
N ILE A 75 18.35 -4.17 -5.41
CA ILE A 75 17.11 -4.87 -5.77
C ILE A 75 17.38 -5.89 -6.89
N TYR A 76 17.25 -7.18 -6.56
CA TYR A 76 17.38 -8.30 -7.47
C TYR A 76 16.02 -8.63 -8.10
N ARG A 77 15.87 -8.40 -9.40
CA ARG A 77 14.60 -8.50 -10.14
C ARG A 77 14.53 -9.77 -10.98
N ASN A 78 13.31 -10.22 -11.23
CA ASN A 78 13.03 -11.37 -12.10
C ASN A 78 13.78 -12.64 -11.69
N THR A 79 14.02 -12.79 -10.38
CA THR A 79 14.87 -13.85 -9.82
C THR A 79 14.20 -15.22 -9.88
N GLN A 80 12.88 -15.26 -10.10
CA GLN A 80 12.03 -16.44 -9.89
C GLN A 80 12.06 -16.99 -8.45
N GLY A 81 12.59 -16.21 -7.50
CA GLY A 81 12.69 -16.56 -6.07
C GLY A 81 14.05 -17.17 -5.68
N VAL A 82 14.16 -17.52 -4.40
CA VAL A 82 15.35 -18.17 -3.83
C VAL A 82 15.31 -19.67 -4.14
N LYS A 83 16.43 -20.18 -4.64
CA LYS A 83 16.66 -21.60 -4.92
C LYS A 83 17.11 -22.36 -3.66
N SER A 84 18.10 -21.82 -2.96
CA SER A 84 18.65 -22.40 -1.73
C SER A 84 19.40 -21.36 -0.92
N ILE A 85 19.52 -21.60 0.39
CA ILE A 85 20.36 -20.83 1.30
C ILE A 85 21.33 -21.84 1.92
N THR A 86 22.62 -21.58 1.82
CA THR A 86 23.67 -22.41 2.45
C THR A 86 24.40 -21.58 3.50
N VAL A 87 24.95 -22.23 4.52
CA VAL A 87 25.78 -21.60 5.54
C VAL A 87 27.24 -21.95 5.26
N ASP A 88 28.12 -20.98 5.34
CA ASP A 88 29.54 -21.19 5.11
C ASP A 88 30.18 -21.79 6.38
N ASP A 89 30.63 -23.05 6.29
CA ASP A 89 31.17 -23.86 7.39
C ASP A 89 32.40 -23.26 8.12
N TYR A 90 32.98 -22.18 7.59
CA TYR A 90 34.22 -21.59 8.11
C TYR A 90 34.01 -20.67 9.32
N ASP A 91 32.79 -20.18 9.56
CA ASP A 91 32.50 -19.24 10.65
C ASP A 91 31.76 -19.96 11.79
N ASN A 92 32.46 -20.91 12.43
CA ASN A 92 32.00 -21.59 13.65
C ASN A 92 32.06 -20.61 14.84
N ASN A 93 31.21 -19.58 14.82
CA ASN A 93 30.85 -18.87 16.04
C ASN A 93 30.09 -19.83 16.96
N GLU A 94 30.31 -19.73 18.26
CA GLU A 94 29.77 -20.64 19.29
C GLU A 94 28.22 -20.72 19.30
N ASN A 95 27.54 -19.86 18.54
CA ASN A 95 26.08 -19.79 18.38
C ASN A 95 25.54 -20.49 17.11
N GLY A 96 26.39 -20.98 16.20
CA GLY A 96 25.96 -21.80 15.05
C GLY A 96 25.43 -21.06 13.81
N ASP A 97 25.43 -19.72 13.79
CA ASP A 97 24.97 -18.93 12.65
C ASP A 97 26.15 -18.37 11.85
N GLY A 98 26.74 -19.21 10.99
CA GLY A 98 27.71 -18.73 10.00
C GLY A 98 27.09 -17.78 8.98
N LEU A 99 27.95 -17.09 8.23
CA LEU A 99 27.53 -16.30 7.06
C LEU A 99 26.81 -17.19 6.05
N LYS A 100 25.81 -16.62 5.38
CA LYS A 100 24.92 -17.32 4.46
C LYS A 100 25.23 -16.94 3.02
N THR A 101 25.08 -17.91 2.15
CA THR A 101 25.07 -17.72 0.69
C THR A 101 23.67 -18.00 0.16
N VAL A 102 23.06 -16.99 -0.48
CA VAL A 102 21.72 -17.05 -1.07
C VAL A 102 21.84 -17.29 -2.57
N HIS A 103 21.37 -18.46 -3.02
CA HIS A 103 21.31 -18.81 -4.44
C HIS A 103 19.93 -18.50 -5.00
N LEU A 104 19.86 -17.72 -6.08
CA LEU A 104 18.63 -17.34 -6.76
C LEU A 104 18.31 -18.28 -7.93
N ASN A 105 17.02 -18.41 -8.29
CA ASN A 105 16.59 -19.31 -9.37
C ASN A 105 17.05 -18.85 -10.76
N ASN A 106 17.38 -17.57 -10.93
CA ASN A 106 17.97 -17.02 -12.17
C ASN A 106 19.50 -17.20 -12.26
N GLY A 107 20.14 -17.82 -11.27
CA GLY A 107 21.57 -18.09 -11.24
C GLY A 107 22.43 -17.04 -10.54
N GLU A 108 21.85 -15.91 -10.11
CA GLU A 108 22.54 -14.94 -9.26
C GLU A 108 22.81 -15.53 -7.86
N VAL A 109 23.88 -15.06 -7.22
CA VAL A 109 24.32 -15.52 -5.90
C VAL A 109 24.69 -14.31 -5.04
N ILE A 110 24.22 -14.29 -3.80
CA ILE A 110 24.52 -13.26 -2.80
C ILE A 110 25.25 -13.93 -1.64
N ASN A 111 26.54 -13.61 -1.46
CA ASN A 111 27.39 -14.19 -0.41
C ASN A 111 27.45 -13.29 0.83
N ASP A 112 28.06 -13.82 1.90
CA ASP A 112 28.42 -13.08 3.12
C ASP A 112 27.20 -12.44 3.81
N VAL A 113 26.06 -13.13 3.82
CA VAL A 113 24.79 -12.61 4.35
C VAL A 113 24.62 -13.02 5.81
N ASP A 114 24.47 -12.06 6.71
CA ASP A 114 24.19 -12.34 8.13
C ASP A 114 22.76 -12.88 8.29
N THR A 115 21.80 -12.17 7.70
CA THR A 115 20.37 -12.41 7.90
C THR A 115 19.63 -12.55 6.58
N VAL A 116 18.85 -13.62 6.44
CA VAL A 116 17.89 -13.78 5.35
C VAL A 116 16.48 -13.70 5.92
N LEU A 117 15.71 -12.70 5.51
CA LEU A 117 14.33 -12.50 5.95
C LEU A 117 13.36 -12.90 4.84
N VAL A 118 12.40 -13.76 5.13
CA VAL A 118 11.37 -14.19 4.17
C VAL A 118 10.03 -13.53 4.50
N ALA A 119 9.58 -12.66 3.60
CA ALA A 119 8.33 -11.92 3.68
C ALA A 119 7.50 -12.10 2.39
N THR A 120 7.26 -13.36 2.01
CA THR A 120 6.57 -13.72 0.74
C THR A 120 5.05 -13.73 0.83
N GLY A 121 4.48 -13.60 2.04
CA GLY A 121 3.05 -13.61 2.28
C GLY A 121 2.71 -14.18 3.66
N ARG A 122 1.43 -14.17 3.99
CA ARG A 122 0.87 -14.76 5.23
C ARG A 122 -0.12 -15.86 4.85
N ALA A 123 -0.31 -16.80 5.75
CA ALA A 123 -1.33 -17.83 5.66
C ALA A 123 -2.28 -17.72 6.86
N PRO A 124 -3.56 -18.07 6.70
CA PRO A 124 -4.52 -17.99 7.80
C PRO A 124 -4.18 -19.02 8.89
N ALA A 125 -4.16 -18.59 10.15
CA ALA A 125 -3.85 -19.46 11.30
C ALA A 125 -5.07 -20.32 11.71
N VAL A 126 -5.34 -21.39 10.97
CA VAL A 126 -6.56 -22.22 11.13
C VAL A 126 -6.30 -23.69 11.47
N GLU A 127 -5.06 -24.17 11.34
CA GLU A 127 -4.72 -25.60 11.45
C GLU A 127 -5.13 -26.22 12.79
N SER A 128 -4.99 -25.46 13.88
CA SER A 128 -5.32 -25.92 15.24
C SER A 128 -6.83 -25.92 15.56
N LEU A 129 -7.68 -25.37 14.68
CA LEU A 129 -9.11 -25.16 14.95
C LEU A 129 -9.99 -26.36 14.58
N ASN A 130 -9.45 -27.35 13.86
CA ASN A 130 -10.19 -28.55 13.44
C ASN A 130 -11.52 -28.24 12.72
N LEU A 131 -11.47 -27.27 11.79
CA LEU A 131 -12.64 -26.70 11.11
C LEU A 131 -13.50 -27.74 10.39
N ALA A 132 -12.88 -28.79 9.83
CA ALA A 132 -13.58 -29.88 9.17
C ALA A 132 -14.57 -30.60 10.09
N ASN A 133 -14.20 -30.85 11.35
CA ASN A 133 -15.09 -31.46 12.34
C ASN A 133 -16.22 -30.52 12.78
N ALA A 134 -16.00 -29.20 12.72
CA ALA A 134 -17.02 -28.21 12.97
C ALA A 134 -17.96 -27.99 11.77
N GLY A 135 -17.63 -28.51 10.58
CA GLY A 135 -18.38 -28.27 9.34
C GLY A 135 -18.19 -26.86 8.75
N ILE A 136 -17.14 -26.14 9.17
CA ILE A 136 -16.84 -24.78 8.71
C ILE A 136 -16.06 -24.85 7.40
N ALA A 137 -16.61 -24.24 6.35
CA ALA A 137 -16.02 -24.24 5.01
C ALA A 137 -14.77 -23.34 4.93
N GLN A 138 -13.81 -23.80 4.14
CA GLN A 138 -12.59 -23.06 3.80
C GLN A 138 -12.51 -22.85 2.28
N LYS A 139 -11.78 -21.81 1.86
CA LYS A 139 -11.44 -21.60 0.45
C LYS A 139 -10.37 -22.62 0.05
N ASP A 140 -10.64 -23.39 -1.01
CA ASP A 140 -9.75 -24.49 -1.44
C ASP A 140 -8.33 -24.05 -1.81
N ASP A 141 -8.18 -22.81 -2.29
CA ASP A 141 -6.92 -22.27 -2.80
C ASP A 141 -5.98 -21.71 -1.73
N SER A 142 -6.52 -21.31 -0.58
CA SER A 142 -5.82 -20.45 0.37
C SER A 142 -6.06 -20.82 1.84
N GLY A 143 -6.99 -21.72 2.12
CA GLY A 143 -7.29 -22.20 3.48
C GLY A 143 -8.05 -21.19 4.36
N HIS A 144 -8.38 -20.00 3.85
CA HIS A 144 -9.15 -18.99 4.58
C HIS A 144 -10.57 -19.49 4.87
N ILE A 145 -11.15 -19.06 5.99
CA ILE A 145 -12.54 -19.38 6.33
C ILE A 145 -13.48 -18.63 5.37
N VAL A 146 -14.45 -19.36 4.83
CA VAL A 146 -15.51 -18.76 4.00
C VAL A 146 -16.53 -18.08 4.89
N VAL A 147 -16.75 -16.78 4.64
CA VAL A 147 -17.77 -16.00 5.33
C VAL A 147 -18.61 -15.19 4.35
N ASN A 148 -19.85 -14.88 4.75
CA ASN A 148 -20.68 -13.90 4.04
C ASN A 148 -20.34 -12.45 4.47
N GLU A 149 -21.07 -11.46 3.93
CA GLU A 149 -20.86 -10.04 4.25
C GLU A 149 -21.15 -9.65 5.72
N HIS A 150 -21.77 -10.56 6.46
CA HIS A 150 -22.09 -10.45 7.87
C HIS A 150 -21.07 -11.18 8.76
N SER A 151 -19.93 -11.63 8.22
CA SER A 151 -18.93 -12.42 8.98
C SER A 151 -19.45 -13.76 9.51
N GLU A 152 -20.54 -14.28 8.96
CA GLU A 152 -21.09 -15.61 9.29
C GLU A 152 -20.40 -16.67 8.46
N THR A 153 -20.06 -17.78 9.10
CA THR A 153 -19.49 -18.97 8.43
C THR A 153 -20.59 -19.81 7.77
N SER A 154 -20.22 -20.98 7.23
CA SER A 154 -21.18 -21.98 6.74
C SER A 154 -22.04 -22.63 7.83
N VAL A 155 -21.71 -22.41 9.11
CA VAL A 155 -22.38 -23.02 10.26
C VAL A 155 -23.04 -21.93 11.09
N ASP A 156 -24.33 -22.09 11.37
CA ASP A 156 -25.09 -21.14 12.16
C ASP A 156 -24.52 -20.97 13.58
N GLY A 157 -24.49 -19.74 14.06
CA GLY A 157 -23.88 -19.36 15.34
C GLY A 157 -22.33 -19.31 15.35
N PHE A 158 -21.66 -19.61 14.23
CA PHE A 158 -20.21 -19.47 14.10
C PHE A 158 -19.85 -18.31 13.16
N TYR A 159 -18.88 -17.51 13.59
CA TYR A 159 -18.45 -16.29 12.91
C TYR A 159 -16.93 -16.26 12.76
N ALA A 160 -16.44 -15.60 11.71
CA ALA A 160 -15.02 -15.34 11.51
C ALA A 160 -14.80 -13.94 10.91
N LEU A 161 -13.70 -13.28 11.29
CA LEU A 161 -13.35 -11.93 10.84
C LEU A 161 -11.85 -11.69 10.88
N GLY A 162 -11.38 -10.66 10.19
CA GLY A 162 -9.95 -10.34 10.09
C GLY A 162 -9.20 -11.25 9.12
N ASP A 163 -7.88 -11.36 9.32
CA ASP A 163 -6.95 -12.05 8.41
C ASP A 163 -7.40 -13.46 8.05
N VAL A 164 -8.01 -14.20 8.98
CA VAL A 164 -8.47 -15.58 8.75
C VAL A 164 -9.48 -15.73 7.60
N CYS A 165 -10.13 -14.64 7.19
CA CYS A 165 -11.09 -14.60 6.07
C CYS A 165 -10.45 -14.21 4.72
N GLY A 166 -9.26 -13.60 4.74
CA GLY A 166 -8.50 -13.20 3.55
C GLY A 166 -9.22 -12.19 2.65
N THR A 167 -10.06 -11.30 3.23
CA THR A 167 -10.74 -10.23 2.48
C THR A 167 -9.89 -8.97 2.42
N VAL A 168 -9.59 -8.39 3.59
CA VAL A 168 -8.62 -7.29 3.77
C VAL A 168 -7.90 -7.53 5.10
N GLU A 169 -6.61 -7.86 5.02
CA GLU A 169 -5.77 -8.25 6.15
C GLU A 169 -5.16 -7.01 6.84
N LEU A 170 -6.04 -6.15 7.37
CA LEU A 170 -5.66 -4.93 8.08
C LEU A 170 -6.34 -4.87 9.45
N THR A 171 -5.57 -4.51 10.48
CA THR A 171 -6.06 -4.28 11.84
C THR A 171 -7.33 -3.42 11.92
N PRO A 172 -7.44 -2.23 11.29
CA PRO A 172 -8.67 -1.44 11.33
C PRO A 172 -9.89 -2.18 10.75
N MET A 173 -9.69 -3.05 9.77
CA MET A 173 -10.77 -3.86 9.19
C MET A 173 -11.22 -4.97 10.14
N ALA A 174 -10.28 -5.67 10.77
CA ALA A 174 -10.61 -6.65 11.82
C ALA A 174 -11.37 -6.00 12.99
N ILE A 175 -10.93 -4.82 13.44
CA ILE A 175 -11.61 -4.05 14.50
C ILE A 175 -13.02 -3.64 14.07
N ALA A 176 -13.17 -3.09 12.86
CA ALA A 176 -14.48 -2.66 12.35
C ALA A 176 -15.45 -3.83 12.18
N ALA A 177 -15.00 -4.95 11.61
CA ALA A 177 -15.78 -6.18 11.48
C ALA A 177 -16.19 -6.72 12.86
N GLY A 178 -15.27 -6.76 13.83
CA GLY A 178 -15.56 -7.19 15.20
C GLY A 178 -16.58 -6.32 15.91
N ARG A 179 -16.47 -5.00 15.79
CA ARG A 179 -17.47 -4.05 16.32
C ARG A 179 -18.84 -4.27 15.69
N ARG A 180 -18.91 -4.44 14.37
CA ARG A 180 -20.17 -4.67 13.64
C ARG A 180 -20.79 -6.02 13.97
N LEU A 181 -19.98 -7.05 14.18
CA LEU A 181 -20.46 -8.34 14.66
C LEU A 181 -21.05 -8.20 16.08
N ALA A 182 -20.33 -7.55 17.00
CA ALA A 182 -20.81 -7.34 18.37
C ALA A 182 -22.10 -6.52 18.42
N ASP A 183 -22.19 -5.44 17.62
CA ASP A 183 -23.42 -4.65 17.44
C ASP A 183 -24.60 -5.53 17.03
N ARG A 184 -24.37 -6.51 16.14
CA ARG A 184 -25.41 -7.37 15.60
C ARG A 184 -25.86 -8.46 16.58
N LEU A 185 -24.94 -9.04 17.33
CA LEU A 185 -25.21 -10.12 18.27
C LEU A 185 -25.79 -9.64 19.60
N PHE A 186 -25.36 -8.47 20.07
CA PHE A 186 -25.63 -8.01 21.43
C PHE A 186 -26.25 -6.61 21.50
N GLY A 187 -26.35 -5.91 20.38
CA GLY A 187 -26.91 -4.56 20.32
C GLY A 187 -28.44 -4.52 20.24
N GLU A 188 -28.95 -3.30 20.16
CA GLU A 188 -30.37 -3.01 19.91
C GLU A 188 -30.83 -3.51 18.53
N GLU A 189 -32.14 -3.66 18.35
CA GLU A 189 -32.77 -4.15 17.10
C GLU A 189 -32.30 -3.39 15.85
N ARG A 190 -32.06 -2.08 15.96
CA ARG A 190 -31.56 -1.25 14.84
C ARG A 190 -30.19 -1.69 14.29
N PHE A 191 -29.44 -2.48 15.05
CA PHE A 191 -28.12 -2.96 14.66
C PHE A 191 -28.12 -4.37 14.06
N GLN A 192 -29.26 -5.07 14.01
CA GLN A 192 -29.33 -6.47 13.58
C GLN A 192 -28.90 -6.73 12.12
N ASN A 193 -28.78 -5.68 11.30
CA ASN A 193 -28.36 -5.81 9.91
C ASN A 193 -27.07 -5.03 9.59
N VAL A 194 -26.32 -4.55 10.60
CA VAL A 194 -25.09 -3.82 10.32
C VAL A 194 -23.99 -4.74 9.81
N LYS A 195 -23.25 -4.24 8.82
CA LYS A 195 -22.08 -4.88 8.22
C LYS A 195 -20.98 -3.86 8.04
N VAL A 196 -19.75 -4.33 7.96
CA VAL A 196 -18.60 -3.49 7.58
C VAL A 196 -18.61 -3.30 6.07
N SER A 197 -18.23 -2.10 5.60
CA SER A 197 -17.98 -1.87 4.17
C SER A 197 -16.50 -2.13 3.90
N TYR A 198 -16.23 -2.96 2.88
CA TYR A 198 -14.88 -3.22 2.37
C TYR A 198 -14.53 -2.29 1.20
N ASP A 199 -15.39 -1.32 0.88
CA ASP A 199 -15.17 -0.39 -0.21
C ASP A 199 -14.20 0.71 0.22
N ASN A 200 -13.26 1.05 -0.65
CA ASN A 200 -12.32 2.15 -0.45
C ASN A 200 -11.55 2.07 0.89
N VAL A 201 -11.14 0.89 1.35
CA VAL A 201 -10.35 0.79 2.59
C VAL A 201 -9.02 1.53 2.42
N PRO A 202 -8.72 2.57 3.22
CA PRO A 202 -7.44 3.27 3.13
C PRO A 202 -6.31 2.38 3.61
N THR A 203 -5.21 2.41 2.89
CA THR A 203 -4.03 1.61 3.18
C THR A 203 -2.78 2.48 3.14
N VAL A 204 -1.94 2.34 4.15
CA VAL A 204 -0.64 2.98 4.24
C VAL A 204 0.42 1.88 4.23
N ILE A 205 1.53 2.13 3.52
CA ILE A 205 2.74 1.31 3.58
C ILE A 205 3.85 2.22 4.08
N PHE A 206 4.50 1.81 5.16
CA PHE A 206 5.57 2.57 5.83
C PHE A 206 6.92 2.35 5.14
N SER A 207 6.91 2.44 3.81
CA SER A 207 8.11 2.48 2.98
C SER A 207 8.86 3.81 3.16
N HIS A 208 10.02 3.94 2.53
CA HIS A 208 10.82 5.16 2.55
C HIS A 208 11.00 5.68 1.11
N PRO A 209 10.21 6.68 0.67
CA PRO A 209 9.15 7.40 1.41
C PRO A 209 7.85 6.60 1.59
N PRO A 210 6.96 6.99 2.53
CA PRO A 210 5.72 6.26 2.80
C PRO A 210 4.72 6.40 1.65
N ILE A 211 3.85 5.40 1.52
CA ILE A 211 2.79 5.34 0.52
C ILE A 211 1.44 5.40 1.23
N GLY A 212 0.51 6.19 0.68
CA GLY A 212 -0.90 6.21 1.04
C GLY A 212 -1.77 5.97 -0.18
N THR A 213 -2.74 5.07 -0.07
CA THR A 213 -3.63 4.71 -1.18
C THR A 213 -5.04 4.40 -0.72
N VAL A 214 -6.04 4.82 -1.51
CA VAL A 214 -7.44 4.52 -1.28
C VAL A 214 -8.20 4.46 -2.61
N GLY A 215 -9.10 3.49 -2.74
CA GLY A 215 -9.94 3.31 -3.93
C GLY A 215 -9.23 2.60 -5.08
N LEU A 216 -9.75 2.79 -6.29
CA LEU A 216 -9.31 2.08 -7.49
C LEU A 216 -8.00 2.66 -8.05
N THR A 217 -7.10 1.80 -8.51
CA THR A 217 -5.97 2.23 -9.36
C THR A 217 -6.48 2.76 -10.70
N GLU A 218 -5.63 3.46 -11.47
CA GLU A 218 -6.01 3.89 -12.82
C GLU A 218 -6.43 2.72 -13.71
N ASN A 219 -5.67 1.61 -13.71
CA ASN A 219 -6.00 0.43 -14.51
C ASN A 219 -7.34 -0.19 -14.06
N GLN A 220 -7.59 -0.31 -12.76
CA GLN A 220 -8.87 -0.81 -12.25
C GLN A 220 -10.05 0.12 -12.59
N ALA A 221 -9.84 1.44 -12.56
CA ALA A 221 -10.86 2.40 -12.95
C ALA A 221 -11.16 2.31 -14.45
N ILE A 222 -10.14 2.14 -15.31
CA ILE A 222 -10.31 1.93 -16.74
C ILE A 222 -11.08 0.63 -17.01
N ASP A 223 -10.74 -0.46 -16.34
CA ASP A 223 -11.43 -1.75 -16.46
C ASP A 223 -12.90 -1.66 -16.03
N THR A 224 -13.19 -0.83 -15.02
CA THR A 224 -14.54 -0.68 -14.45
C THR A 224 -15.42 0.29 -15.23
N TYR A 225 -14.87 1.43 -15.66
CA TYR A 225 -15.64 2.56 -16.22
C TYR A 225 -15.40 2.78 -17.72
N GLY A 226 -14.37 2.18 -18.31
CA GLY A 226 -13.92 2.49 -19.67
C GLY A 226 -12.98 3.70 -19.71
N GLN A 227 -11.97 3.64 -20.58
CA GLN A 227 -10.92 4.65 -20.71
C GLN A 227 -11.47 6.06 -20.96
N GLU A 228 -12.55 6.18 -21.72
CA GLU A 228 -13.21 7.42 -22.08
C GLU A 228 -13.93 8.10 -20.90
N ASN A 229 -14.24 7.34 -19.85
CA ASN A 229 -14.92 7.83 -18.66
C ASN A 229 -13.96 8.04 -17.48
N VAL A 230 -12.65 7.81 -17.67
CA VAL A 230 -11.63 7.98 -16.63
C VAL A 230 -10.78 9.20 -16.93
N LYS A 231 -10.63 10.07 -15.93
CA LYS A 231 -9.74 11.22 -15.97
C LYS A 231 -8.78 11.19 -14.80
N VAL A 232 -7.50 11.43 -15.09
CA VAL A 232 -6.42 11.31 -14.12
C VAL A 232 -5.72 12.65 -13.95
N PHE A 233 -5.51 13.06 -12.71
CA PHE A 233 -4.73 14.24 -12.34
C PHE A 233 -3.49 13.78 -11.58
N ARG A 234 -2.35 14.41 -11.84
CA ARG A 234 -1.06 14.01 -11.26
C ARG A 234 -0.26 15.23 -10.83
N ALA A 235 0.54 15.08 -9.78
CA ALA A 235 1.56 16.03 -9.37
C ALA A 235 2.82 15.26 -8.97
N LYS A 236 4.00 15.75 -9.39
CA LYS A 236 5.31 15.24 -8.94
C LYS A 236 6.17 16.45 -8.56
N PHE A 237 6.64 16.50 -7.33
CA PHE A 237 7.35 17.66 -6.77
C PHE A 237 8.31 17.25 -5.66
N THR A 238 9.16 18.18 -5.21
CA THR A 238 10.02 17.96 -4.04
C THR A 238 9.33 18.57 -2.82
N SER A 239 9.13 17.79 -1.76
CA SER A 239 8.57 18.33 -0.51
C SER A 239 9.44 19.48 0.02
N LEU A 240 8.81 20.57 0.48
CA LEU A 240 9.51 21.73 1.04
C LEU A 240 10.41 21.34 2.22
N TYR A 241 10.10 20.23 2.90
CA TYR A 241 10.96 19.63 3.91
C TYR A 241 12.40 19.44 3.43
N TYR A 242 12.60 19.00 2.18
CA TYR A 242 13.92 18.80 1.56
C TYR A 242 14.53 20.09 0.98
N GLY A 243 13.80 21.20 0.98
CA GLY A 243 14.26 22.51 0.52
C GLY A 243 15.60 22.94 1.11
N PRO A 244 15.77 23.00 2.44
CA PRO A 244 17.01 23.44 3.09
C PRO A 244 18.15 22.41 3.10
N TRP A 245 17.92 21.18 2.62
CA TRP A 245 18.92 20.11 2.68
C TRP A 245 19.98 20.32 1.60
N LEU A 246 21.25 20.06 1.97
CA LEU A 246 22.42 20.10 1.08
C LEU A 246 22.50 18.81 0.24
N ILE A 247 21.44 18.54 -0.50
CA ILE A 247 21.31 17.44 -1.46
C ILE A 247 21.13 18.08 -2.83
N ASP A 248 21.80 17.52 -3.85
CA ASP A 248 21.62 17.97 -5.23
C ASP A 248 20.15 17.91 -5.64
N ALA A 249 19.69 18.89 -6.43
CA ALA A 249 18.25 19.07 -6.69
C ALA A 249 17.60 17.82 -7.34
N ASP A 250 18.34 17.10 -8.17
CA ASP A 250 17.91 15.87 -8.82
C ASP A 250 17.90 14.66 -7.87
N ASP A 251 18.64 14.75 -6.77
CA ASP A 251 18.74 13.72 -5.74
C ASP A 251 17.79 13.93 -4.57
N LYS A 252 17.11 15.08 -4.48
CA LYS A 252 16.08 15.30 -3.48
C LYS A 252 14.91 14.34 -3.68
N PRO A 253 14.47 13.60 -2.63
CA PRO A 253 13.35 12.68 -2.73
C PRO A 253 12.10 13.37 -3.27
N LYS A 254 11.43 12.70 -4.22
CA LYS A 254 10.24 13.24 -4.87
C LYS A 254 8.98 12.71 -4.20
N THR A 255 7.99 13.59 -4.04
CA THR A 255 6.61 13.22 -3.77
C THR A 255 5.89 13.08 -5.09
N ALA A 256 5.09 12.03 -5.25
CA ALA A 256 4.19 11.84 -6.38
C ALA A 256 2.77 11.58 -5.89
N MET A 257 1.80 12.22 -6.53
CA MET A 257 0.38 12.18 -6.19
C MET A 257 -0.48 11.97 -7.42
N LYS A 258 -1.61 11.29 -7.25
CA LYS A 258 -2.57 11.01 -8.30
C LYS A 258 -4.00 10.97 -7.77
N LEU A 259 -4.89 11.62 -8.51
CA LEU A 259 -6.34 11.47 -8.38
C LEU A 259 -6.88 10.76 -9.62
N VAL A 260 -7.69 9.74 -9.40
CA VAL A 260 -8.40 9.00 -10.44
C VAL A 260 -9.88 9.35 -10.31
N CYS A 261 -10.42 10.00 -11.33
CA CYS A 261 -11.81 10.43 -11.40
C CYS A 261 -12.56 9.64 -12.47
N ALA A 262 -13.84 9.35 -12.22
CA ALA A 262 -14.68 8.60 -13.16
C ALA A 262 -16.04 9.27 -13.40
N GLY A 263 -16.53 9.11 -14.63
CA GLY A 263 -17.84 9.59 -15.10
C GLY A 263 -17.90 11.09 -15.38
N GLU A 264 -19.06 11.55 -15.86
CA GLU A 264 -19.29 12.96 -16.24
C GLU A 264 -19.09 13.95 -15.09
N ASP A 265 -19.31 13.49 -13.85
CA ASP A 265 -19.23 14.30 -12.63
C ASP A 265 -17.82 14.31 -12.02
N GLU A 266 -16.84 13.63 -12.64
CA GLU A 266 -15.47 13.49 -12.13
C GLU A 266 -15.44 13.05 -10.66
N ARG A 267 -16.24 12.03 -10.31
CA ARG A 267 -16.23 11.44 -8.97
C ARG A 267 -14.84 10.87 -8.70
N VAL A 268 -14.23 11.20 -7.57
CA VAL A 268 -12.94 10.65 -7.18
C VAL A 268 -13.13 9.20 -6.75
N VAL A 269 -12.63 8.28 -7.56
CA VAL A 269 -12.72 6.82 -7.34
C VAL A 269 -11.39 6.22 -6.88
N GLY A 270 -10.29 6.96 -7.00
CA GLY A 270 -8.97 6.58 -6.52
C GLY A 270 -8.12 7.78 -6.13
N LEU A 271 -7.33 7.63 -5.06
CA LEU A 271 -6.38 8.63 -4.60
C LEU A 271 -5.12 7.92 -4.10
N HIS A 272 -3.98 8.33 -4.65
CA HIS A 272 -2.70 7.66 -4.46
C HIS A 272 -1.61 8.70 -4.21
N VAL A 273 -0.78 8.48 -3.19
CA VAL A 273 0.38 9.33 -2.86
C VAL A 273 1.55 8.47 -2.40
N ILE A 274 2.75 8.88 -2.81
CA ILE A 274 4.01 8.40 -2.26
C ILE A 274 4.87 9.63 -1.95
N GLY A 275 5.33 9.75 -0.71
CA GLY A 275 6.04 10.94 -0.24
C GLY A 275 5.78 11.23 1.23
N ASN A 276 6.53 12.18 1.80
CA ASN A 276 6.42 12.53 3.21
C ASN A 276 4.99 12.98 3.60
N GLY A 277 4.47 12.44 4.71
CA GLY A 277 3.12 12.73 5.23
C GLY A 277 1.98 11.98 4.55
N ALA A 278 2.28 11.08 3.59
CA ALA A 278 1.27 10.25 2.92
C ALA A 278 0.45 9.39 3.90
N ASP A 279 1.10 8.91 4.94
CA ASP A 279 0.61 8.12 6.06
C ASP A 279 -0.49 8.83 6.87
N GLU A 280 -0.33 10.12 7.12
CA GLU A 280 -1.29 10.91 7.91
C GLU A 280 -2.38 11.56 7.05
N MET A 281 -2.00 12.15 5.90
CA MET A 281 -2.96 12.92 5.10
C MET A 281 -4.07 12.06 4.49
N LEU A 282 -3.77 10.78 4.21
CA LEU A 282 -4.69 9.85 3.55
C LEU A 282 -6.01 9.73 4.31
N GLN A 283 -5.98 9.76 5.64
CA GLN A 283 -7.16 9.50 6.46
C GLN A 283 -8.29 10.51 6.21
N GLY A 284 -7.95 11.79 6.08
CA GLY A 284 -8.92 12.86 5.79
C GLY A 284 -9.55 12.73 4.40
N PHE A 285 -8.72 12.51 3.38
CA PHE A 285 -9.22 12.30 2.02
C PHE A 285 -10.05 11.01 1.89
N SER A 286 -9.73 9.98 2.67
CA SER A 286 -10.48 8.73 2.67
C SER A 286 -11.92 8.88 3.17
N VAL A 287 -12.17 9.84 4.06
CA VAL A 287 -13.52 10.26 4.46
C VAL A 287 -14.22 10.93 3.29
N ALA A 288 -13.55 11.84 2.57
CA ALA A 288 -14.11 12.51 1.40
C ALA A 288 -14.50 11.50 0.29
N LEU A 289 -13.68 10.49 0.03
CA LEU A 289 -14.02 9.43 -0.93
C LEU A 289 -15.23 8.59 -0.47
N LYS A 290 -15.39 8.32 0.83
CA LYS A 290 -16.61 7.66 1.35
C LYS A 290 -17.86 8.51 1.18
N MET A 291 -17.72 9.83 1.28
CA MET A 291 -18.81 10.76 1.02
C MET A 291 -19.13 10.90 -0.48
N GLY A 292 -18.30 10.33 -1.37
CA GLY A 292 -18.48 10.43 -2.81
C GLY A 292 -18.01 11.75 -3.40
N ALA A 293 -16.95 12.35 -2.81
CA ALA A 293 -16.38 13.60 -3.30
C ALA A 293 -15.99 13.54 -4.79
N THR A 294 -16.14 14.68 -5.46
CA THR A 294 -15.79 14.93 -6.85
C THR A 294 -14.51 15.78 -6.93
N LYS A 295 -13.88 15.84 -8.10
CA LYS A 295 -12.75 16.76 -8.33
C LYS A 295 -13.12 18.21 -8.03
N ALA A 296 -14.36 18.61 -8.30
CA ALA A 296 -14.84 19.95 -8.02
C ALA A 296 -14.90 20.27 -6.51
N ASP A 297 -15.19 19.27 -5.66
CA ASP A 297 -15.08 19.42 -4.20
C ASP A 297 -13.63 19.69 -3.77
N PHE A 298 -12.67 18.97 -4.35
CA PHE A 298 -11.24 19.18 -4.09
C PHE A 298 -10.81 20.58 -4.53
N ASP A 299 -11.22 21.02 -5.71
CA ASP A 299 -10.90 22.36 -6.23
C ASP A 299 -11.53 23.49 -5.42
N SER A 300 -12.69 23.25 -4.82
CA SER A 300 -13.35 24.22 -3.95
C SER A 300 -12.66 24.40 -2.59
N CYS A 301 -11.80 23.46 -2.20
CA CYS A 301 -11.12 23.46 -0.92
C CYS A 301 -9.93 24.43 -0.94
N ILE A 302 -9.86 25.33 0.05
CA ILE A 302 -8.72 26.24 0.19
C ILE A 302 -7.51 25.47 0.73
N ALA A 303 -6.40 25.55 0.01
CA ALA A 303 -5.11 24.98 0.39
C ALA A 303 -4.59 25.48 1.75
N ILE A 304 -3.91 24.59 2.49
CA ILE A 304 -3.12 24.93 3.68
C ILE A 304 -1.66 25.01 3.25
N HIS A 305 -1.05 26.19 3.35
CA HIS A 305 0.31 26.45 2.86
C HIS A 305 1.29 26.81 3.98
N PRO A 306 2.52 26.24 4.00
CA PRO A 306 3.02 25.17 3.12
C PRO A 306 2.68 23.78 3.67
N SER A 307 2.11 22.89 2.85
CA SER A 307 1.91 21.47 3.18
C SER A 307 1.99 20.59 1.95
N THR A 308 2.47 19.35 2.09
CA THR A 308 2.47 18.38 0.98
C THR A 308 1.04 18.06 0.53
N SER A 309 0.08 18.01 1.46
CA SER A 309 -1.34 17.74 1.17
C SER A 309 -2.04 18.81 0.33
N GLU A 310 -1.51 20.05 0.27
CA GLU A 310 -2.14 21.13 -0.49
C GLU A 310 -2.24 20.79 -1.98
N GLU A 311 -1.29 20.01 -2.50
CA GLU A 311 -1.23 19.63 -3.90
C GLU A 311 -2.44 18.83 -4.36
N PHE A 312 -3.08 18.06 -3.48
CA PHE A 312 -4.32 17.36 -3.83
C PHE A 312 -5.48 18.30 -4.16
N VAL A 313 -5.51 19.48 -3.55
CA VAL A 313 -6.58 20.47 -3.75
C VAL A 313 -6.17 21.58 -4.73
N THR A 314 -4.99 21.46 -5.36
CA THR A 314 -4.48 22.42 -6.36
C THR A 314 -4.05 21.76 -7.68
N MET A 315 -4.35 20.48 -7.89
CA MET A 315 -3.95 19.75 -9.11
C MET A 315 -4.52 20.38 -10.39
N PHE A 316 -3.64 20.58 -11.38
CA PHE A 316 -3.99 21.15 -12.68
C PHE A 316 -4.69 20.12 -13.60
N PRO A 317 -5.70 20.54 -14.39
CA PRO A 317 -6.38 21.84 -14.34
C PRO A 317 -7.23 21.98 -13.07
N TRP A 318 -7.11 23.14 -12.42
CA TRP A 318 -7.78 23.48 -11.17
C TRP A 318 -8.99 24.39 -11.44
N GLY A 319 -10.12 24.06 -10.85
CA GLY A 319 -11.37 24.84 -10.92
C GLY A 319 -12.21 24.61 -12.17
N LEU A 320 -11.76 23.78 -13.13
CA LEU A 320 -12.52 23.56 -14.37
C LEU A 320 -13.56 22.44 -14.25
N SER A 321 -13.59 21.73 -13.13
CA SER A 321 -14.51 20.61 -12.89
C SER A 321 -15.94 21.09 -12.64
N LYS A 322 -16.92 20.37 -13.19
CA LYS A 322 -18.35 20.73 -13.07
C LYS A 322 -18.82 20.53 -11.63
N GLN A 323 -19.28 21.60 -10.97
CA GLN A 323 -19.81 21.52 -9.62
C GLN A 323 -21.22 20.94 -9.61
N ARG A 324 -21.40 19.78 -8.96
CA ARG A 324 -22.71 19.12 -8.81
C ARG A 324 -23.04 18.64 -7.39
N THR A 325 -22.08 18.68 -6.48
CA THR A 325 -22.24 18.35 -5.06
C THR A 325 -22.62 19.60 -4.23
N GLY A 326 -22.91 19.39 -2.93
CA GLY A 326 -23.24 20.45 -1.98
C GLY A 326 -22.06 21.33 -1.52
N ALA A 327 -20.85 21.15 -2.06
CA ALA A 327 -19.73 22.03 -1.73
C ALA A 327 -19.99 23.46 -2.27
N LYS A 328 -19.59 24.46 -1.48
CA LYS A 328 -19.70 25.86 -1.86
C LYS A 328 -18.43 26.27 -2.60
N ILE A 329 -18.48 26.24 -3.93
CA ILE A 329 -17.42 26.84 -4.75
C ILE A 329 -17.42 28.37 -4.59
N SER A 330 -16.23 28.95 -4.51
CA SER A 330 -16.08 30.36 -4.88
C SER A 330 -16.46 30.47 -6.36
N PRO A 331 -17.23 31.48 -6.79
CA PRO A 331 -17.50 31.68 -8.22
C PRO A 331 -16.14 31.88 -8.90
N LEU A 332 -15.69 30.88 -9.64
CA LEU A 332 -14.62 31.06 -10.59
C LEU A 332 -15.14 32.08 -11.58
N ASN A 333 -14.43 33.20 -11.71
CA ASN A 333 -14.84 34.27 -12.58
C ASN A 333 -15.01 33.71 -13.99
N THR A 334 -16.28 33.68 -14.41
CA THR A 334 -16.82 33.49 -15.76
C THR A 334 -16.72 32.10 -16.37
N GLU A 335 -17.87 31.67 -16.91
CA GLU A 335 -18.07 30.58 -17.85
C GLU A 335 -16.88 30.44 -18.80
N VAL A 336 -16.09 29.39 -18.63
CA VAL A 336 -15.15 28.97 -19.67
C VAL A 336 -15.99 28.20 -20.68
N ASP A 337 -16.33 28.89 -21.76
CA ASP A 337 -16.96 28.33 -22.96
C ASP A 337 -16.12 27.12 -23.44
N ASP A 338 -16.76 26.00 -23.76
CA ASP A 338 -16.13 24.69 -24.12
C ASP A 338 -15.13 24.77 -25.30
N ASN A 339 -14.95 25.94 -25.91
CA ASN A 339 -14.11 26.20 -27.08
C ASN A 339 -12.81 27.00 -26.81
N SER A 340 -12.51 27.44 -25.58
CA SER A 340 -11.26 28.16 -25.34
C SER A 340 -10.09 27.19 -25.09
N ALA A 341 -9.31 26.91 -26.13
CA ALA A 341 -8.08 26.13 -26.04
C ALA A 341 -7.09 26.76 -25.04
N ILE A 342 -6.69 26.00 -24.02
CA ILE A 342 -5.65 26.38 -23.06
C ILE A 342 -4.30 26.46 -23.82
N PRO A 343 -3.50 27.55 -23.68
CA PRO A 343 -2.20 27.65 -24.31
C PRO A 343 -1.24 26.55 -23.84
N LYS A 344 -0.58 25.88 -24.78
CA LYS A 344 0.42 24.81 -24.54
C LYS A 344 1.66 25.22 -23.72
N SER A 345 1.77 26.47 -23.29
CA SER A 345 2.93 27.00 -22.54
C SER A 345 2.89 26.72 -21.04
N ARG A 346 1.91 25.96 -20.54
CA ARG A 346 1.78 25.55 -19.13
C ARG A 346 1.57 24.04 -18.95
N LEU A 347 1.89 23.22 -19.97
CA LEU A 347 1.92 21.76 -19.87
C LEU A 347 3.28 21.27 -19.39
#